data_AF-A0A7C5MTQ5-F1
#
_entry.id   AF-A0A7C5MTQ5-F1
#
_cell.length_a   1.000
_cell.length_b   1.000
_cell.length_c   1.000
_cell.angle_alpha   90.00
_cell.angle_beta   90.00
_cell.angle_gamma   90.00
#
_symmetry.space_group_name_H-M   'P 1'
#
loop_
_entity.id
_entity.type
_entity.pdbx_description
1 polymer ?
#
loop_
_entity_poly.entity_id
_entity_poly.type
_entity_poly.pdbx_seq_one_letter_code
_entity_poly.pdbx_strand_id
1 'polypeptide(L)'
;MNLTLLDGAIMAGLLVGILGLMAGVRLLRKRYELSAEVQRKLVHVATGGAALTFPWIFSSAIPVLILVGIASAIMLLMRQSKIAMNSIGAVLHDVQRNSYGEIYLVLSVGLLFIRSTDAPVLYVLPLLVVTLSDTASALVGTKYGQARFAVVEGTKSLEGVVAFFVVTWLAGMIAL
;
A
#
# COMPACT_ATOMS: atom_id res chain seq x y z
N MET A 1 -6.26 7.87 -28.12
CA MET A 1 -6.43 7.52 -26.69
C MET A 1 -5.62 8.54 -25.92
N ASN A 2 -6.26 9.64 -25.54
CA ASN A 2 -5.55 10.88 -25.22
C ASN A 2 -5.56 11.08 -23.72
N LEU A 3 -4.39 11.31 -23.13
CA LEU A 3 -4.29 11.86 -21.78
C LEU A 3 -4.97 13.22 -21.77
N THR A 4 -5.99 13.38 -20.94
CA THR A 4 -6.64 14.67 -20.76
C THR A 4 -5.85 15.52 -19.77
N LEU A 5 -6.05 16.84 -19.81
CA LEU A 5 -5.48 17.74 -18.80
C LEU A 5 -5.99 17.39 -17.38
N LEU A 6 -7.22 16.90 -17.29
CA LEU A 6 -7.82 16.44 -16.04
C LEU A 6 -7.06 15.21 -15.49
N ASP A 7 -6.77 14.22 -16.33
CA ASP A 7 -5.97 13.05 -15.93
C ASP A 7 -4.60 13.49 -15.38
N GLY A 8 -3.95 14.42 -16.07
CA GLY A 8 -2.68 15.01 -15.65
C GLY A 8 -2.77 15.68 -14.27
N ALA A 9 -3.79 16.51 -14.05
CA ALA A 9 -4.01 17.20 -12.78
C ALA A 9 -4.29 16.22 -11.63
N ILE A 10 -5.10 15.18 -11.88
CA ILE A 10 -5.42 14.15 -10.89
C ILE A 10 -4.16 13.35 -10.54
N MET A 11 -3.40 12.90 -11.53
CA MET A 11 -2.14 12.18 -11.29
C MET A 11 -1.16 13.01 -10.45
N ALA A 12 -0.99 14.29 -10.79
CA ALA A 12 -0.15 15.21 -10.02
C ALA A 12 -0.66 15.38 -8.58
N GLY A 13 -1.98 15.54 -8.40
CA GLY A 13 -2.62 15.62 -7.09
C GLY A 13 -2.40 14.36 -6.24
N LEU A 14 -2.53 13.18 -6.83
CA LEU A 14 -2.28 11.90 -6.15
C LEU A 14 -0.81 11.75 -5.73
N LEU A 15 0.13 12.09 -6.61
CA LEU A 15 1.57 12.03 -6.29
C LEU A 15 1.93 13.00 -5.17
N VAL A 16 1.48 14.25 -5.26
CA VAL A 16 1.70 15.28 -4.22
C VAL A 16 1.03 14.86 -2.91
N GLY A 17 -0.19 14.32 -2.97
CA GLY A 17 -0.92 13.82 -1.81
C GLY A 17 -0.19 12.69 -1.08
N ILE A 18 0.31 11.70 -1.82
CA ILE A 18 1.08 10.58 -1.24
C ILE A 18 2.40 11.08 -0.64
N LEU A 19 3.14 11.95 -1.35
CA LEU A 19 4.38 12.53 -0.82
C LEU A 19 4.13 13.37 0.45
N GLY A 20 3.06 14.16 0.45
CA GLY A 20 2.60 14.92 1.61
C GLY A 20 2.23 14.03 2.78
N LEU A 21 1.53 12.93 2.53
CA LEU A 21 1.23 11.92 3.54
C LEU A 21 2.51 11.30 4.11
N MET A 22 3.45 10.88 3.28
CA MET A 22 4.72 10.30 3.75
C MET A 22 5.49 11.30 4.62
N ALA A 23 5.51 12.58 4.24
CA ALA A 23 6.07 13.64 5.08
C ALA A 23 5.30 13.79 6.40
N GLY A 24 3.96 13.75 6.37
CA GLY A 24 3.10 13.79 7.56
C GLY A 24 3.35 12.62 8.52
N VAL A 25 3.44 11.40 8.01
CA VAL A 25 3.78 10.20 8.80
C VAL A 25 5.15 10.35 9.45
N ARG A 26 6.14 10.93 8.74
CA ARG A 26 7.46 11.23 9.30
C ARG A 26 7.41 12.27 10.42
N LEU A 27 6.55 13.30 10.29
CA LEU A 27 6.35 14.29 11.35
C LEU A 27 5.67 13.66 12.58
N LEU A 28 4.65 12.83 12.36
CA LEU A 28 3.97 12.08 13.42
C LEU A 28 4.91 11.11 14.13
N ARG A 29 5.81 10.44 13.41
CA ARG A 29 6.86 9.61 14.00
C ARG A 29 7.68 10.39 15.04
N LYS A 30 8.10 11.61 14.71
CA LYS A 30 8.88 12.45 15.64
C LYS A 30 8.10 12.85 16.89
N ARG A 31 6.76 12.91 16.81
CA ARG A 31 5.88 13.36 17.89
C ARG A 31 5.31 12.24 18.75
N TYR A 32 5.08 11.06 18.17
CA TYR A 32 4.36 9.94 18.80
C TYR A 32 5.15 8.62 18.82
N GLU A 33 6.45 8.65 18.49
CA GLU A 33 7.33 7.48 18.52
C GLU A 33 6.76 6.26 17.76
N LEU A 34 6.11 6.51 16.62
CA LEU A 34 5.47 5.47 15.83
C LEU A 34 6.50 4.40 15.41
N SER A 35 6.18 3.14 15.67
CA SER A 35 7.02 2.03 15.21
C SER A 35 7.11 2.01 13.68
N ALA A 36 8.20 1.48 13.14
CA ALA A 36 8.40 1.37 11.69
C ALA A 36 7.26 0.58 11.01
N GLU A 37 6.73 -0.45 11.68
CA GLU A 37 5.57 -1.21 11.19
C GLU A 37 4.33 -0.33 11.03
N VAL A 38 4.00 0.50 12.03
CA VAL A 38 2.84 1.39 11.97
C VAL A 38 3.00 2.42 10.87
N GLN A 39 4.18 3.02 10.74
CA GLN A 39 4.45 3.98 9.66
C GLN A 39 4.26 3.35 8.27
N ARG A 40 4.80 2.14 8.08
CA ARG A 40 4.65 1.38 6.83
C ARG A 40 3.18 1.07 6.53
N LYS A 41 2.41 0.62 7.52
CA LYS A 41 0.99 0.31 7.35
C LYS A 41 0.12 1.55 7.10
N LEU A 42 0.45 2.71 7.68
CA LEU A 42 -0.23 3.96 7.34
C LEU A 42 -0.04 4.34 5.86
N VAL A 43 1.20 4.26 5.36
CA VAL A 43 1.48 4.52 3.95
C VAL A 43 0.77 3.48 3.07
N HIS A 44 0.85 2.20 3.42
CA HIS A 44 0.20 1.09 2.71
C HIS A 44 -1.32 1.25 2.60
N VAL A 45 -1.99 1.58 3.71
CA VAL A 45 -3.45 1.81 3.72
C VAL A 45 -3.82 3.00 2.87
N ALA A 46 -3.04 4.09 2.93
CA ALA A 46 -3.36 5.27 2.15
C ALA A 46 -3.09 5.09 0.65
N THR A 47 -2.00 4.44 0.26
CA THR A 47 -1.70 4.17 -1.15
C THR A 47 -2.68 3.15 -1.72
N GLY A 48 -3.00 2.08 -0.99
CA GLY A 48 -4.03 1.11 -1.35
C GLY A 48 -5.43 1.75 -1.43
N GLY A 49 -5.76 2.61 -0.45
CA GLY A 49 -7.00 3.38 -0.41
C GLY A 49 -7.16 4.33 -1.60
N ALA A 50 -6.09 5.04 -1.98
CA ALA A 50 -6.09 5.85 -3.19
C ALA A 50 -6.26 4.97 -4.44
N ALA A 51 -5.53 3.86 -4.55
CA ALA A 51 -5.63 2.95 -5.69
C ALA A 51 -7.03 2.37 -5.85
N LEU A 52 -7.73 2.04 -4.76
CA LEU A 52 -9.10 1.57 -4.81
C LEU A 52 -10.01 2.49 -5.61
N THR A 53 -9.79 3.81 -5.58
CA THR A 53 -10.63 4.78 -6.31
C THR A 53 -10.41 4.81 -7.82
N PHE A 54 -9.35 4.19 -8.34
CA PHE A 54 -8.93 4.34 -9.74
C PHE A 54 -9.98 3.93 -10.78
N PRO A 55 -10.77 2.85 -10.63
CA PRO A 55 -11.76 2.44 -11.64
C PRO A 55 -12.84 3.51 -11.89
N TRP A 56 -13.08 4.38 -10.92
CA TRP A 56 -14.06 5.46 -11.01
C TRP A 56 -13.47 6.78 -11.47
N ILE A 57 -12.15 6.95 -11.30
CA ILE A 57 -11.43 8.18 -11.65
C ILE A 57 -10.90 8.13 -13.07
N PHE A 58 -10.35 6.99 -13.49
CA PHE A 58 -9.66 6.85 -14.77
C PHE A 58 -10.46 5.98 -15.73
N SER A 59 -10.79 6.53 -16.90
CA SER A 59 -11.46 5.78 -17.98
C SER A 59 -10.48 4.99 -18.87
N SER A 60 -9.16 5.12 -18.64
CA SER A 60 -8.11 4.49 -19.42
C SER A 60 -7.01 3.94 -18.50
N ALA A 61 -6.33 2.88 -18.94
CA ALA A 61 -5.21 2.31 -18.20
C ALA A 61 -3.93 3.14 -18.27
N ILE A 62 -3.78 4.03 -19.25
CA ILE A 62 -2.53 4.79 -19.46
C ILE A 62 -2.15 5.66 -18.25
N PRO A 63 -3.04 6.49 -17.68
CA PRO A 63 -2.73 7.27 -16.47
C PRO A 63 -2.28 6.38 -15.30
N VAL A 64 -2.98 5.26 -15.08
CA VAL A 64 -2.65 4.31 -14.00
C VAL A 64 -1.27 3.68 -14.22
N LEU A 65 -0.95 3.29 -15.45
CA LEU A 65 0.37 2.74 -15.79
C LEU A 65 1.50 3.75 -15.60
N ILE A 66 1.28 5.01 -15.96
CA ILE A 66 2.24 6.10 -15.71
C ILE A 66 2.46 6.28 -14.21
N LEU A 67 1.39 6.33 -13.42
CA LEU A 67 1.47 6.42 -11.95
C LEU A 67 2.26 5.24 -11.36
N VAL A 68 1.96 4.01 -11.79
CA VAL A 68 2.65 2.79 -11.36
C VAL A 68 4.13 2.83 -11.70
N GLY A 69 4.47 3.27 -12.92
CA GLY A 69 5.86 3.42 -13.37
C GLY A 69 6.63 4.46 -12.55
N ILE A 70 6.06 5.66 -12.37
CA ILE A 70 6.66 6.73 -11.57
C ILE A 70 6.83 6.29 -10.11
N ALA A 71 5.79 5.75 -9.49
CA ALA A 71 5.83 5.31 -8.09
C ALA A 71 6.88 4.20 -7.89
N SER A 72 6.93 3.21 -8.78
CA SER A 72 7.93 2.14 -8.72
C SER A 72 9.35 2.66 -8.88
N ALA A 73 9.57 3.59 -9.83
CA ALA A 73 10.87 4.22 -10.03
C ALA A 73 11.32 5.02 -8.79
N ILE A 74 10.42 5.81 -8.20
CA ILE A 74 10.66 6.56 -6.96
C ILE A 74 11.05 5.59 -5.83
N MET A 75 10.26 4.52 -5.63
CA MET A 75 10.55 3.53 -4.57
C MET A 75 11.91 2.85 -4.77
N LEU A 76 12.25 2.46 -6.01
CA LEU A 76 13.56 1.87 -6.33
C LEU A 76 14.70 2.86 -6.07
N LEU A 77 14.56 4.12 -6.46
CA LEU A 77 15.56 5.17 -6.26
C LEU A 77 15.76 5.49 -4.76
N MET A 78 14.67 5.58 -4.01
CA MET A 78 14.70 5.75 -2.55
C MET A 78 15.38 4.57 -1.86
N ARG A 79 15.34 3.38 -2.47
CA ARG A 79 15.96 2.17 -1.92
C ARG A 79 17.47 2.07 -2.21
N GLN A 80 17.93 2.49 -3.39
CA GLN A 80 19.33 2.40 -3.80
C GLN A 80 20.24 3.48 -3.20
N SER A 81 19.68 4.62 -2.78
CA SER A 81 20.47 5.73 -2.28
C SER A 81 20.75 5.63 -0.77
N LYS A 82 22.00 5.86 -0.36
CA LYS A 82 22.39 6.15 1.05
C LYS A 82 21.66 7.38 1.63
N ILE A 83 20.85 8.09 0.83
CA ILE A 83 19.99 9.22 1.18
C ILE A 83 18.78 8.77 2.03
N ALA A 84 18.43 7.48 2.01
CA ALA A 84 17.37 6.88 2.80
C ALA A 84 17.48 7.11 4.32
N MET A 85 18.72 7.18 4.85
CA MET A 85 18.95 7.24 6.29
C MET A 85 18.55 8.58 6.93
N ASN A 86 18.49 9.68 6.14
CA ASN A 86 18.19 11.02 6.64
C ASN A 86 16.97 11.69 5.96
N SER A 87 16.24 11.00 5.09
CA SER A 87 15.17 11.60 4.25
C SER A 87 13.81 10.90 4.37
N ILE A 88 12.83 11.29 3.54
CA ILE A 88 11.45 10.72 3.52
C ILE A 88 11.47 9.18 3.34
N GLY A 89 12.51 8.64 2.73
CA GLY A 89 12.73 7.19 2.56
C GLY A 89 13.01 6.40 3.83
N ALA A 90 13.29 7.05 4.97
CA ALA A 90 13.46 6.36 6.24
C ALA A 90 12.20 5.60 6.67
N VAL A 91 11.01 6.08 6.26
CA VAL A 91 9.74 5.37 6.48
C VAL A 91 9.72 3.98 5.81
N LEU A 92 10.44 3.82 4.69
CA LEU A 92 10.51 2.58 3.92
C LEU A 92 11.70 1.69 4.31
N HIS A 93 12.71 2.22 5.02
CA HIS A 93 14.00 1.55 5.25
C HIS A 93 14.24 1.09 6.70
N ASP A 94 13.45 1.57 7.67
CA ASP A 94 13.72 1.34 9.11
C ASP A 94 13.29 -0.05 9.64
N VAL A 95 13.13 -1.03 8.76
CA VAL A 95 12.81 -2.41 9.13
C VAL A 95 14.00 -3.27 8.70
N GLN A 96 14.55 -4.05 9.64
CA GLN A 96 15.58 -5.07 9.38
C GLN A 96 15.12 -6.23 8.45
N ARG A 97 14.13 -6.00 7.58
CA ARG A 97 13.67 -6.91 6.53
C ARG A 97 13.67 -6.17 5.20
N ASN A 98 14.43 -6.68 4.24
CA ASN A 98 14.30 -6.33 2.84
C ASN A 98 12.94 -6.81 2.30
N SER A 99 11.88 -6.04 2.54
CA SER A 99 10.54 -6.30 1.98
C SER A 99 10.38 -5.55 0.66
N TYR A 100 9.94 -6.25 -0.38
CA TYR A 100 9.56 -5.67 -1.67
C TYR A 100 8.04 -5.47 -1.79
N GLY A 101 7.31 -5.65 -0.68
CA GLY A 101 5.84 -5.66 -0.64
C GLY A 101 5.20 -4.42 -1.25
N GLU A 102 5.76 -3.23 -1.01
CA GLU A 102 5.24 -1.96 -1.54
C GLU A 102 5.39 -1.88 -3.07
N ILE A 103 6.49 -2.39 -3.62
CA ILE A 103 6.71 -2.46 -5.07
C ILE A 103 5.72 -3.46 -5.67
N TYR A 104 5.57 -4.64 -5.06
CA TYR A 104 4.61 -5.64 -5.53
C TYR A 104 3.17 -5.15 -5.45
N LEU A 105 2.81 -4.35 -4.44
CA LEU A 105 1.49 -3.70 -4.36
C LEU A 105 1.27 -2.76 -5.55
N VAL A 106 2.22 -1.87 -5.82
CA VAL A 106 2.11 -0.90 -6.92
C VAL A 106 2.02 -1.61 -8.28
N LEU A 107 2.81 -2.67 -8.49
CA LEU A 107 2.71 -3.49 -9.70
C LEU A 107 1.37 -4.24 -9.80
N SER A 108 0.87 -4.75 -8.67
CA SER A 108 -0.44 -5.43 -8.61
C SER A 108 -1.58 -4.48 -8.95
N VAL A 109 -1.52 -3.22 -8.50
CA VAL A 109 -2.48 -2.16 -8.88
C VAL A 109 -2.55 -2.00 -10.40
N GLY A 110 -1.40 -1.86 -11.08
CA GLY A 110 -1.37 -1.73 -12.53
C GLY A 110 -1.91 -2.97 -13.25
N LEU A 111 -1.48 -4.16 -12.81
CA LEU A 111 -1.92 -5.42 -13.40
C LEU A 111 -3.44 -5.64 -13.25
N LEU A 112 -3.96 -5.46 -12.05
CA LEU A 112 -5.39 -5.62 -11.77
C LEU A 112 -6.20 -4.61 -12.56
N PHE A 113 -5.74 -3.36 -12.69
CA PHE A 113 -6.47 -2.33 -13.42
C PHE A 113 -6.65 -2.68 -14.90
N ILE A 114 -5.60 -3.21 -15.53
CA ILE A 114 -5.65 -3.66 -16.93
C ILE A 114 -6.58 -4.86 -17.10
N ARG A 115 -6.60 -5.77 -16.13
CA ARG A 115 -7.31 -7.06 -16.26
C ARG A 115 -8.75 -7.06 -15.77
N SER A 116 -9.17 -6.00 -15.08
CA SER A 116 -10.47 -5.93 -14.39
C SER A 116 -11.36 -4.82 -14.91
N THR A 117 -11.09 -4.30 -16.12
CA THR A 117 -11.82 -3.15 -16.69
C THR A 117 -13.33 -3.40 -16.78
N ASP A 118 -13.73 -4.63 -17.12
CA ASP A 118 -15.15 -4.98 -17.30
C ASP A 118 -15.83 -5.44 -16.00
N ALA A 119 -15.06 -5.67 -14.94
CA ALA A 119 -15.55 -6.19 -13.67
C ALA A 119 -14.83 -5.51 -12.50
N PRO A 120 -15.31 -4.33 -12.03
CA PRO A 120 -14.66 -3.57 -10.96
C PRO A 120 -14.41 -4.38 -9.69
N VAL A 121 -15.27 -5.37 -9.39
CA VAL A 121 -15.08 -6.26 -8.23
C VAL A 121 -13.76 -7.04 -8.29
N LEU A 122 -13.30 -7.44 -9.48
CA LEU A 122 -12.03 -8.14 -9.67
C LEU A 122 -10.81 -7.23 -9.43
N TYR A 123 -11.01 -5.92 -9.46
CA TYR A 123 -10.01 -4.93 -9.05
C TYR A 123 -10.08 -4.62 -7.56
N VAL A 124 -11.29 -4.29 -7.10
CA VAL A 124 -11.55 -3.73 -5.76
C VAL A 124 -11.33 -4.77 -4.68
N LEU A 125 -11.84 -5.99 -4.86
CA LEU A 125 -11.79 -7.01 -3.80
C LEU A 125 -10.34 -7.43 -3.46
N PRO A 126 -9.46 -7.79 -4.43
CA PRO A 126 -8.06 -8.12 -4.11
C PRO A 126 -7.32 -6.95 -3.46
N LEU A 127 -7.61 -5.71 -3.89
CA LEU A 127 -7.02 -4.53 -3.29
C LEU A 127 -7.53 -4.26 -1.87
N LEU A 128 -8.81 -4.48 -1.58
CA LEU A 128 -9.35 -4.41 -0.22
C LEU A 128 -8.65 -5.43 0.68
N VAL A 129 -8.48 -6.66 0.21
CA VAL A 129 -7.82 -7.74 0.98
C VAL A 129 -6.37 -7.37 1.29
N VAL A 130 -5.57 -7.00 0.28
CA VAL A 130 -4.17 -6.65 0.54
C VAL A 130 -4.03 -5.34 1.33
N THR A 131 -4.97 -4.39 1.21
CA THR A 131 -4.87 -3.10 1.90
C THR A 131 -5.31 -3.20 3.36
N LEU A 132 -6.48 -3.81 3.60
CA LEU A 132 -7.12 -3.83 4.91
C LEU A 132 -6.78 -5.09 5.69
N SER A 133 -6.94 -6.28 5.09
CA SER A 133 -6.72 -7.55 5.80
C SER A 133 -5.25 -7.73 6.19
N ASP A 134 -4.32 -7.41 5.30
CA ASP A 134 -2.88 -7.46 5.60
C ASP A 134 -2.49 -6.45 6.70
N THR A 135 -3.07 -5.25 6.67
CA THR A 135 -2.84 -4.25 7.72
C THR A 135 -3.40 -4.71 9.07
N ALA A 136 -4.63 -5.23 9.10
CA ALA A 136 -5.24 -5.76 10.31
C ALA A 136 -4.41 -6.93 10.87
N SER A 137 -3.99 -7.86 10.01
CA SER A 137 -3.14 -8.99 10.38
C SER A 137 -1.83 -8.54 11.03
N ALA A 138 -1.16 -7.56 10.42
CA ALA A 138 0.11 -7.04 10.94
C ALA A 138 -0.06 -6.29 12.27
N LEU A 139 -1.06 -5.41 12.39
CA LEU A 139 -1.29 -4.64 13.61
C LEU A 139 -1.75 -5.52 14.77
N VAL A 140 -2.68 -6.44 14.52
CA VAL A 140 -3.14 -7.39 15.54
C VAL A 140 -2.02 -8.35 15.92
N GLY A 141 -1.32 -8.92 14.94
CA GLY A 141 -0.26 -9.89 15.22
C GLY A 141 0.95 -9.29 15.93
N THR A 142 1.27 -8.02 15.69
CA THR A 142 2.36 -7.33 16.40
C THR A 142 1.97 -6.89 17.80
N LYS A 143 0.74 -6.40 18.00
CA LYS A 143 0.28 -5.87 19.30
C LYS A 143 -0.28 -6.93 20.25
N TYR A 144 -1.00 -7.92 19.72
CA TYR A 144 -1.75 -8.90 20.51
C TYR A 144 -1.33 -10.35 20.26
N GLY A 145 -0.36 -10.61 19.38
CA GLY A 145 0.04 -11.97 19.02
C GLY A 145 0.73 -12.72 20.15
N GLN A 146 0.02 -13.65 20.79
CA GLN A 146 0.52 -14.56 21.83
C GLN A 146 0.81 -15.94 21.24
N ALA A 147 -0.11 -16.49 20.45
CA ALA A 147 0.01 -17.80 19.83
C ALA A 147 0.86 -17.71 18.55
N ARG A 148 2.19 -17.69 18.71
CA ARG A 148 3.15 -17.55 17.61
C ARG A 148 3.63 -18.88 17.05
N PHE A 149 3.83 -18.92 15.73
CA PHE A 149 4.40 -20.06 15.02
C PHE A 149 5.45 -19.62 14.00
N ALA A 150 6.41 -20.50 13.74
CA ALA A 150 7.49 -20.24 12.79
C ALA A 150 7.02 -20.42 11.35
N VAL A 151 7.47 -19.55 10.46
CA VAL A 151 7.33 -19.65 9.01
C VAL A 151 8.71 -19.47 8.38
N VAL A 152 8.84 -19.75 7.08
CA VAL A 152 10.12 -19.62 6.35
C VAL A 152 10.76 -18.24 6.57
N GLU A 153 9.95 -17.18 6.59
CA GLU A 153 10.42 -15.84 6.90
C GLU A 153 9.91 -15.31 8.25
N GLY A 154 10.48 -15.82 9.34
CA GLY A 154 10.27 -15.31 10.68
C GLY A 154 9.09 -15.96 11.41
N THR A 155 8.34 -15.16 12.16
CA THR A 155 7.21 -15.66 12.96
C THR A 155 5.90 -14.99 12.57
N LYS A 156 4.81 -15.74 12.68
CA LYS A 156 3.43 -15.28 12.52
C LYS A 156 2.64 -15.60 13.79
N SER A 157 1.45 -15.03 13.92
CA SER A 157 0.57 -15.24 15.07
C SER A 157 -0.80 -15.73 14.61
N LEU A 158 -1.45 -16.58 15.40
CA LEU A 158 -2.79 -17.05 15.11
C LEU A 158 -3.79 -15.88 15.13
N GLU A 159 -3.61 -14.93 16.04
CA GLU A 159 -4.43 -13.73 16.18
C GLU A 159 -4.38 -12.87 14.90
N GLY A 160 -3.18 -12.73 14.31
CA GLY A 160 -3.02 -12.04 13.02
C GLY A 160 -3.69 -12.79 11.85
N VAL A 161 -3.70 -14.13 11.87
CA VAL A 161 -4.41 -14.94 10.87
C VAL A 161 -5.92 -14.78 11.00
N VAL A 162 -6.45 -14.82 12.23
CA VAL A 162 -7.88 -14.60 12.51
C VAL A 162 -8.29 -13.20 12.08
N ALA A 163 -7.50 -12.16 12.40
CA ALA A 163 -7.77 -10.80 11.97
C ALA A 163 -7.79 -10.69 10.43
N PHE A 164 -6.84 -11.31 9.73
CA PHE A 164 -6.82 -11.35 8.28
C PHE A 164 -8.10 -12.00 7.71
N PHE A 165 -8.48 -13.15 8.27
CA PHE A 165 -9.67 -13.89 7.84
C PHE A 165 -10.95 -13.08 8.02
N VAL A 166 -11.17 -12.52 9.22
CA VAL A 166 -12.38 -11.74 9.54
C VAL A 166 -12.50 -10.52 8.63
N VAL A 167 -11.41 -9.77 8.44
CA VAL A 167 -11.44 -8.58 7.58
C VAL A 167 -11.64 -8.95 6.10
N THR A 168 -11.04 -10.05 5.64
CA THR A 168 -11.25 -10.55 4.28
C THR A 168 -12.69 -11.00 4.07
N TRP A 169 -13.27 -11.70 5.05
CA TRP A 169 -14.66 -12.13 5.01
C TRP A 169 -15.61 -10.93 4.95
N LEU A 170 -15.42 -9.93 5.81
CA LEU A 170 -16.21 -8.69 5.78
C LEU A 170 -16.06 -7.93 4.45
N ALA A 171 -14.83 -7.81 3.93
CA ALA A 171 -14.59 -7.19 2.63
C ALA A 171 -15.31 -7.95 1.50
N GLY A 172 -15.32 -9.28 1.55
CA GLY A 172 -16.07 -10.12 0.62
C GLY A 172 -17.58 -9.91 0.74
N MET A 173 -18.14 -9.91 1.95
CA MET A 173 -19.58 -9.69 2.18
C MET A 173 -20.07 -8.29 1.76
N ILE A 174 -19.19 -7.29 1.76
CA ILE A 174 -19.52 -5.93 1.35
C ILE A 174 -19.38 -5.75 -0.16
N ALA A 175 -18.41 -6.42 -0.79
CA ALA A 175 -18.07 -6.23 -2.19
C ALA A 175 -18.79 -7.18 -3.16
N LEU A 176 -19.37 -8.28 -2.67
CA LEU A 176 -20.12 -9.29 -3.42
C LEU A 176 -21.59 -9.27 -3.02
#